data_AF-A0A4Y6RN86-F1
#
_entry.id   AF-A0A4Y6RN86-F1
#
_cell.length_a   1.000
_cell.length_b   1.000
_cell.length_c   1.000
_cell.angle_alpha   90.00
_cell.angle_beta   90.00
_cell.angle_gamma   90.00
#
_symmetry.space_group_name_H-M   'P 1'
#
loop_
_entity.id
_entity.type
_entity.pdbx_description
1 polymer ?
#
loop_
_entity_poly.entity_id
_entity_poly.type
_entity_poly.pdbx_seq_one_letter_code
_entity_poly.pdbx_strand_id
1 'polypeptide(L)'
;MLTATYILVSLSVEQASIRMSLLAFQKYMQTQLRQQSRLSLAQLQYTGDWLNRLYQGGYWRKVEMYLIPAIRQATPHADDLLDGLLDELNGLNHAALESINLVQQRAGIAIDHSELQAGQLCAAIDAFCAALLQRLEKEERELFALARKVIVGEAWFAIAYQFLAHDARAQEARRGKAQVLPFVLPVPLPAPGTPAGAAETAGSAGASADDALPAIQPPLRAQA
;
A
#
# COMPACT_ATOMS: atom_id res chain seq x y z
N MET A 1 21.42 -24.46 -10.48
CA MET A 1 20.81 -23.73 -11.63
C MET A 1 19.29 -23.59 -11.52
N LEU A 2 18.52 -24.64 -11.24
CA LEU A 2 17.05 -24.55 -11.16
C LEU A 2 16.52 -23.55 -10.11
N THR A 3 17.12 -23.49 -8.92
CA THR A 3 16.73 -22.55 -7.85
C THR A 3 16.90 -21.09 -8.27
N ALA A 4 18.01 -20.77 -8.95
CA ALA A 4 18.26 -19.43 -9.50
C ALA A 4 17.19 -19.04 -10.51
N THR A 5 16.85 -19.96 -11.43
CA THR A 5 15.80 -19.75 -12.42
C THR A 5 14.45 -19.52 -11.73
N TYR A 6 14.09 -20.32 -10.74
CA TYR A 6 12.82 -20.18 -10.03
C TYR A 6 12.72 -18.84 -9.29
N ILE A 7 13.76 -18.43 -8.58
CA ILE A 7 13.79 -17.15 -7.84
C ILE A 7 13.65 -15.97 -8.80
N LEU A 8 14.45 -15.96 -9.88
CA LEU A 8 14.40 -14.87 -10.85
C LEU A 8 13.05 -14.81 -11.57
N VAL A 9 12.47 -15.97 -11.93
CA VAL A 9 11.12 -16.02 -12.51
C VAL A 9 10.08 -15.52 -11.51
N SER A 10 10.17 -15.90 -10.23
CA SER A 10 9.27 -15.40 -9.18
C SER A 10 9.35 -13.88 -9.06
N LEU A 11 10.56 -13.31 -9.07
CA LEU A 11 10.75 -11.85 -9.06
C LEU A 11 10.18 -11.20 -10.32
N SER A 12 10.43 -11.77 -11.50
CA SER A 12 9.89 -11.28 -12.76
C SER A 12 8.35 -11.29 -12.77
N VAL A 13 7.71 -12.28 -12.14
CA VAL A 13 6.25 -12.33 -12.01
C VAL A 13 5.73 -11.23 -11.08
N GLU A 14 6.35 -11.04 -9.90
CA GLU A 14 6.01 -9.94 -8.99
C GLU A 14 6.18 -8.58 -9.69
N GLN A 15 7.29 -8.42 -10.40
CA GLN A 15 7.60 -7.24 -11.18
C GLN A 15 6.61 -7.00 -12.32
N ALA A 16 6.19 -8.04 -13.04
CA ALA A 16 5.18 -7.94 -14.08
C ALA A 16 3.84 -7.48 -13.52
N SER A 17 3.47 -7.96 -12.32
CA SER A 17 2.29 -7.47 -11.60
C SER A 17 2.40 -5.98 -11.28
N ILE A 18 3.55 -5.53 -10.79
CA ILE A 18 3.83 -4.10 -10.53
C ILE A 18 3.73 -3.28 -11.82
N ARG A 19 4.35 -3.73 -12.90
CA ARG A 19 4.32 -3.11 -14.23
C ARG A 19 2.87 -2.94 -14.74
N MET A 20 2.05 -3.98 -14.62
CA MET A 20 0.64 -3.91 -14.97
C MET A 20 -0.13 -2.93 -14.09
N SER A 21 0.16 -2.90 -12.78
CA SER A 21 -0.48 -1.95 -11.86
C SER A 21 -0.13 -0.49 -12.17
N LEU A 22 1.12 -0.21 -12.56
CA LEU A 22 1.60 1.11 -13.00
C LEU A 22 0.88 1.57 -14.26
N LEU A 23 0.79 0.71 -15.27
CA LEU A 23 0.08 1.03 -16.53
C LEU A 23 -1.41 1.25 -16.31
N ALA A 24 -2.05 0.44 -15.45
CA ALA A 24 -3.44 0.61 -15.09
C ALA A 24 -3.67 1.93 -14.35
N PHE A 25 -2.80 2.27 -13.40
CA PHE A 25 -2.83 3.53 -12.66
C PHE A 25 -2.65 4.74 -13.60
N GLN A 26 -1.65 4.69 -14.49
CA GLN A 26 -1.41 5.72 -15.49
C GLN A 26 -2.66 5.96 -16.35
N LYS A 27 -3.24 4.89 -16.90
CA LYS A 27 -4.45 4.98 -17.73
C LYS A 27 -5.63 5.55 -16.95
N TYR A 28 -5.83 5.09 -15.70
CA TYR A 28 -6.88 5.60 -14.83
C TYR A 28 -6.74 7.11 -14.62
N MET A 29 -5.56 7.58 -14.22
CA MET A 29 -5.32 9.00 -13.99
C MET A 29 -5.50 9.82 -15.27
N GLN A 30 -4.96 9.37 -16.41
CA GLN A 30 -5.16 10.06 -17.70
C GLN A 30 -6.63 10.15 -18.12
N THR A 31 -7.44 9.14 -17.82
CA THR A 31 -8.89 9.20 -18.09
C THR A 31 -9.59 10.14 -17.13
N GLN A 32 -9.25 10.10 -15.84
CA GLN A 32 -9.86 10.99 -14.84
C GLN A 32 -9.51 12.46 -15.10
N LEU A 33 -8.25 12.78 -15.38
CA LEU A 33 -7.82 14.15 -15.68
C LEU A 33 -8.39 14.68 -17.01
N ARG A 34 -8.70 13.80 -17.97
CA ARG A 34 -9.39 14.20 -19.21
C ARG A 34 -10.86 14.54 -18.99
N GLN A 35 -11.52 13.87 -18.03
CA GLN A 35 -12.92 14.10 -17.70
C GLN A 35 -13.10 15.23 -16.69
N GLN A 36 -12.13 15.41 -15.79
CA GLN A 36 -12.13 16.41 -14.73
C GLN A 36 -10.81 17.16 -14.81
N SER A 37 -10.84 18.44 -15.18
CA SER A 37 -9.67 19.32 -15.25
C SER A 37 -9.05 19.65 -13.88
N ARG A 38 -9.49 18.95 -12.82
CA ARG A 38 -9.00 19.04 -11.44
C ARG A 38 -9.08 17.67 -10.79
N LEU A 39 -8.10 17.35 -9.94
CA LEU A 39 -8.20 16.18 -9.07
C LEU A 39 -9.06 16.50 -7.86
N SER A 40 -10.02 15.61 -7.60
CA SER A 40 -10.73 15.59 -6.33
C SER A 40 -9.82 15.11 -5.20
N LEU A 41 -10.12 15.53 -3.97
CA LEU A 41 -9.44 15.04 -2.77
C LEU A 41 -9.45 13.50 -2.68
N ALA A 42 -10.57 12.88 -3.08
CA ALA A 42 -10.70 11.42 -3.10
C ALA A 42 -9.72 10.75 -4.09
N GLN A 43 -9.49 11.35 -5.26
CA GLN A 43 -8.51 10.85 -6.22
C GLN A 43 -7.07 11.02 -5.70
N LEU A 44 -6.78 12.13 -5.02
CA LEU A 44 -5.46 12.33 -4.40
C LEU A 44 -5.19 11.30 -3.28
N GLN A 45 -6.21 11.04 -2.44
CA GLN A 45 -6.15 9.99 -1.42
C GLN A 45 -5.95 8.61 -2.06
N TYR A 46 -6.69 8.30 -3.12
CA TYR A 46 -6.51 7.07 -3.88
C TYR A 46 -5.09 6.94 -4.43
N THR A 47 -4.53 7.99 -5.02
CA THR A 47 -3.14 8.00 -5.51
C THR A 47 -2.14 7.75 -4.37
N GLY A 48 -2.33 8.39 -3.22
CA GLY A 48 -1.49 8.19 -2.03
C GLY A 48 -1.56 6.76 -1.49
N ASP A 49 -2.76 6.21 -1.36
CA ASP A 49 -2.99 4.84 -0.92
C ASP A 49 -2.41 3.82 -1.91
N TRP A 50 -2.59 4.07 -3.21
CA TRP A 50 -2.04 3.24 -4.27
C TRP A 50 -0.51 3.24 -4.24
N LEU A 51 0.12 4.42 -4.11
CA LEU A 51 1.57 4.56 -3.98
C LEU A 51 2.09 3.82 -2.74
N ASN A 52 1.39 3.97 -1.61
CA ASN A 52 1.75 3.28 -0.39
C ASN A 52 1.68 1.75 -0.58
N ARG A 53 0.64 1.24 -1.25
CA ARG A 53 0.53 -0.19 -1.59
C ARG A 53 1.63 -0.65 -2.55
N LEU A 54 2.00 0.17 -3.52
CA LEU A 54 3.07 -0.10 -4.48
C LEU A 54 4.41 -0.34 -3.77
N TYR A 55 4.80 0.56 -2.88
CA TYR A 55 6.07 0.45 -2.13
C TYR A 55 6.00 -0.52 -0.94
N GLN A 56 4.82 -0.80 -0.40
CA GLN A 56 4.61 -1.89 0.55
C GLN A 56 4.65 -3.28 -0.11
N GLY A 57 4.72 -3.34 -1.44
CA GLY A 57 4.97 -4.58 -2.17
C GLY A 57 6.25 -5.25 -1.68
N GLY A 58 6.18 -6.57 -1.46
CA GLY A 58 7.33 -7.35 -0.98
C GLY A 58 8.53 -7.34 -1.94
N TYR A 59 8.27 -7.12 -3.23
CA TYR A 59 9.27 -7.09 -4.30
C TYR A 59 10.47 -6.19 -3.99
N TRP A 60 10.24 -4.89 -3.75
CA TRP A 60 11.32 -3.93 -3.52
C TRP A 60 12.18 -4.34 -2.33
N ARG A 61 11.55 -4.79 -1.23
CA ARG A 61 12.28 -5.30 -0.06
C ARG A 61 13.08 -6.56 -0.36
N LYS A 62 12.54 -7.48 -1.15
CA LYS A 62 13.27 -8.71 -1.52
C LYS A 62 14.53 -8.38 -2.33
N VAL A 63 14.43 -7.45 -3.28
CA VAL A 63 15.58 -7.01 -4.08
C VAL A 63 16.64 -6.34 -3.19
N GLU A 64 16.23 -5.38 -2.36
CA GLU A 64 17.12 -4.60 -1.48
C GLU A 64 17.74 -5.43 -0.34
N MET A 65 16.97 -6.29 0.33
CA MET A 65 17.44 -7.01 1.51
C MET A 65 18.23 -8.28 1.20
N TYR A 66 18.02 -8.87 0.04
CA TYR A 66 18.51 -10.23 -0.23
C TYR A 66 19.28 -10.32 -1.55
N LEU A 67 18.75 -9.75 -2.64
CA LEU A 67 19.40 -9.88 -3.95
C LEU A 67 20.64 -9.01 -4.05
N ILE A 68 20.54 -7.71 -3.73
CA ILE A 68 21.66 -6.76 -3.80
C ILE A 68 22.81 -7.18 -2.87
N PRO A 69 22.57 -7.53 -1.59
CA PRO A 69 23.64 -7.99 -0.71
C PRO A 69 24.32 -9.27 -1.19
N ALA A 70 23.56 -10.20 -1.80
CA ALA A 70 24.14 -11.41 -2.37
C ALA A 70 25.03 -11.11 -3.59
N ILE A 71 24.65 -10.15 -4.43
CA ILE A 71 25.49 -9.69 -5.55
C ILE A 71 26.79 -9.05 -5.05
N ARG A 72 26.70 -8.18 -4.03
CA ARG A 72 27.87 -7.55 -3.38
C ARG A 72 28.84 -8.59 -2.83
N GLN A 73 28.33 -9.55 -2.07
CA GLN A 73 29.13 -10.63 -1.50
C GLN A 73 29.80 -11.49 -2.57
N ALA A 74 29.13 -11.70 -3.70
CA ALA A 74 29.69 -12.46 -4.82
C ALA A 74 30.68 -11.65 -5.68
N THR A 75 30.68 -10.32 -5.59
CA THR A 75 31.45 -9.45 -6.49
C THR A 75 32.22 -8.33 -5.77
N PRO A 76 33.07 -8.65 -4.76
CA PRO A 76 33.78 -7.65 -3.95
C PRO A 76 34.82 -6.80 -4.72
N HIS A 77 35.07 -7.10 -6.00
CA HIS A 77 35.99 -6.35 -6.86
C HIS A 77 35.28 -5.62 -8.01
N ALA A 78 33.96 -5.78 -8.15
CA ALA A 78 33.14 -5.03 -9.11
C ALA A 78 32.12 -4.15 -8.39
N ASP A 79 32.42 -3.76 -7.16
CA ASP A 79 31.59 -2.86 -6.37
C ASP A 79 31.32 -1.57 -7.16
N ASP A 80 32.30 -1.02 -7.89
CA ASP A 80 32.10 0.17 -8.74
C ASP A 80 31.00 -0.01 -9.82
N LEU A 81 30.89 -1.20 -10.44
CA LEU A 81 29.90 -1.46 -11.48
C LEU A 81 28.50 -1.66 -10.88
N LEU A 82 28.43 -2.37 -9.75
CA LEU A 82 27.17 -2.53 -9.03
C LEU A 82 26.71 -1.20 -8.42
N ASP A 83 27.62 -0.43 -7.85
CA ASP A 83 27.36 0.88 -7.25
C ASP A 83 26.87 1.86 -8.32
N GLY A 84 27.52 1.93 -9.49
CA GLY A 84 27.03 2.72 -10.61
C GLY A 84 25.62 2.31 -11.06
N LEU A 85 25.33 1.01 -11.17
CA LEU A 85 23.98 0.54 -11.50
C LEU A 85 22.96 0.91 -10.42
N LEU A 86 23.31 0.76 -9.15
CA LEU A 86 22.44 1.11 -8.03
C LEU A 86 22.19 2.62 -7.96
N ASP A 87 23.19 3.44 -8.24
CA ASP A 87 23.06 4.89 -8.32
C ASP A 87 22.10 5.31 -9.44
N GLU A 88 22.17 4.66 -10.60
CA GLU A 88 21.21 4.87 -11.69
C GLU A 88 19.78 4.46 -11.29
N LEU A 89 19.60 3.30 -10.67
CA LEU A 89 18.29 2.84 -10.19
C LEU A 89 17.72 3.77 -9.10
N ASN A 90 18.58 4.24 -8.20
CA ASN A 90 18.24 5.22 -7.18
C ASN A 90 17.89 6.57 -7.80
N GLY A 91 18.61 7.01 -8.83
CA GLY A 91 18.29 8.22 -9.58
C GLY A 91 16.90 8.17 -10.20
N LEU A 92 16.52 7.04 -10.81
CA LEU A 92 15.17 6.83 -11.33
C LEU A 92 14.10 6.84 -10.23
N ASN A 93 14.39 6.26 -9.08
CA ASN A 93 13.48 6.31 -7.93
C ASN A 93 13.33 7.74 -7.38
N HIS A 94 14.41 8.51 -7.31
CA HIS A 94 14.38 9.92 -6.91
C HIS A 94 13.58 10.77 -7.90
N ALA A 95 13.78 10.58 -9.20
CA ALA A 95 13.00 11.26 -10.24
C ALA A 95 11.49 10.94 -10.15
N ALA A 96 11.14 9.69 -9.83
CA ALA A 96 9.76 9.30 -9.55
C ALA A 96 9.22 10.02 -8.30
N LEU A 97 9.97 10.01 -7.20
CA LEU A 97 9.56 10.68 -5.96
C LEU A 97 9.45 12.21 -6.11
N GLU A 98 10.31 12.83 -6.90
CA GLU A 98 10.21 14.26 -7.21
C GLU A 98 8.93 14.56 -8.00
N SER A 99 8.62 13.71 -8.99
CA SER A 99 7.40 13.83 -9.80
C SER A 99 6.13 13.73 -8.93
N ILE A 100 6.10 12.86 -7.92
CA ILE A 100 4.92 12.74 -7.04
C ILE A 100 4.84 13.86 -6.00
N ASN A 101 5.96 14.39 -5.52
CA ASN A 101 5.96 15.59 -4.68
C ASN A 101 5.41 16.79 -5.45
N LEU A 102 5.77 16.92 -6.73
CA LEU A 102 5.21 17.95 -7.61
C LEU A 102 3.70 17.79 -7.81
N VAL A 103 3.22 16.54 -7.95
CA VAL A 103 1.78 16.21 -7.99
C VAL A 103 1.07 16.67 -6.71
N GLN A 104 1.62 16.36 -5.53
CA GLN A 104 1.02 16.73 -4.24
C GLN A 104 1.02 18.24 -3.99
N GLN A 105 2.14 18.91 -4.25
CA GLN A 105 2.24 20.37 -4.12
C GLN A 105 1.24 21.07 -5.03
N ARG A 106 1.12 20.62 -6.29
CA ARG A 106 0.16 21.19 -7.24
C ARG A 106 -1.28 20.88 -6.84
N ALA A 107 -1.58 19.67 -6.37
CA ALA A 107 -2.92 19.34 -5.86
C ALA A 107 -3.31 20.17 -4.63
N GLY A 108 -2.35 20.53 -3.77
CA GLY A 108 -2.57 21.44 -2.64
C GLY A 108 -2.79 22.91 -3.05
N ILE A 109 -2.17 23.36 -4.15
CA ILE A 109 -2.33 24.72 -4.70
C ILE A 109 -3.55 24.81 -5.65
N ALA A 110 -4.01 23.69 -6.20
CA ALA A 110 -5.05 23.60 -7.22
C ALA A 110 -6.48 23.89 -6.75
N ILE A 111 -6.67 24.29 -5.49
CA ILE A 111 -7.97 24.75 -5.01
C ILE A 111 -8.42 26.00 -5.79
N ASP A 112 -7.49 26.81 -6.35
CA ASP A 112 -7.85 28.12 -6.91
C ASP A 112 -7.76 28.33 -8.44
N HIS A 113 -6.97 27.62 -9.28
CA HIS A 113 -6.88 27.97 -10.73
C HIS A 113 -6.69 26.85 -11.78
N SER A 114 -7.57 26.86 -12.81
CA SER A 114 -7.38 26.59 -14.27
C SER A 114 -6.79 25.25 -14.81
N GLU A 115 -7.30 24.86 -15.98
CA GLU A 115 -7.00 23.66 -16.81
C GLU A 115 -5.51 23.43 -17.13
N LEU A 116 -4.68 24.48 -17.10
CA LEU A 116 -3.22 24.37 -17.26
C LEU A 116 -2.57 23.49 -16.17
N GLN A 117 -3.17 23.43 -14.98
CA GLN A 117 -2.71 22.55 -13.91
C GLN A 117 -2.98 21.07 -14.19
N ALA A 118 -4.07 20.72 -14.89
CA ALA A 118 -4.38 19.34 -15.25
C ALA A 118 -3.34 18.77 -16.22
N GLY A 119 -2.97 19.52 -17.26
CA GLY A 119 -1.95 19.07 -18.22
C GLY A 119 -0.60 18.82 -17.55
N GLN A 120 -0.18 19.72 -16.67
CA GLN A 120 1.06 19.61 -15.91
C GLN A 120 1.06 18.48 -14.89
N LEU A 121 -0.10 18.20 -14.28
CA LEU A 121 -0.30 17.10 -13.36
C LEU A 121 -0.29 15.75 -14.08
N CYS A 122 -0.93 15.65 -15.26
CA CYS A 122 -0.87 14.48 -16.11
C CYS A 122 0.58 14.16 -16.49
N ALA A 123 1.31 15.19 -16.93
CA ALA A 123 2.73 15.05 -17.27
C ALA A 123 3.58 14.57 -16.08
N ALA A 124 3.31 15.03 -14.86
CA ALA A 124 4.03 14.58 -13.68
C ALA A 124 3.70 13.12 -13.31
N ILE A 125 2.45 12.70 -13.44
CA ILE A 125 2.06 11.29 -13.25
C ILE A 125 2.68 10.40 -14.33
N ASP A 126 2.71 10.86 -15.57
CA ASP A 126 3.34 10.14 -16.68
C ASP A 126 4.85 10.01 -16.48
N ALA A 127 5.52 11.08 -16.02
CA ALA A 127 6.94 11.05 -15.68
C ALA A 127 7.24 10.08 -14.53
N PHE A 128 6.41 10.08 -13.48
CA PHE A 128 6.50 9.12 -12.37
C PHE A 128 6.39 7.67 -12.87
N CYS A 129 5.34 7.36 -13.64
CA CYS A 129 5.13 6.01 -14.17
C CYS A 129 6.26 5.60 -15.11
N ALA A 130 6.72 6.50 -15.99
CA ALA A 130 7.82 6.24 -16.91
C ALA A 130 9.13 5.94 -16.17
N ALA A 131 9.50 6.74 -15.16
CA ALA A 131 10.70 6.54 -14.36
C ALA A 131 10.69 5.18 -13.64
N LEU A 132 9.55 4.79 -13.04
CA LEU A 132 9.43 3.47 -12.40
C LEU A 132 9.46 2.32 -13.41
N LEU A 133 8.79 2.46 -14.56
CA LEU A 133 8.85 1.44 -15.61
C LEU A 133 10.27 1.25 -16.13
N GLN A 134 11.03 2.33 -16.31
CA GLN A 134 12.42 2.31 -16.70
C GLN A 134 13.29 1.64 -15.62
N ARG A 135 13.04 1.94 -14.34
CA ARG A 135 13.73 1.29 -13.21
C ARG A 135 13.53 -0.23 -13.26
N LEU A 136 12.28 -0.67 -13.38
CA LEU A 136 11.93 -2.08 -13.48
C LEU A 136 12.64 -2.74 -14.69
N GLU A 137 12.62 -2.10 -15.85
CA GLU A 137 13.29 -2.62 -17.04
C GLU A 137 14.81 -2.77 -16.86
N LYS A 138 15.47 -1.79 -16.22
CA LYS A 138 16.89 -1.89 -15.88
C LYS A 138 17.18 -2.98 -14.85
N GLU A 139 16.35 -3.14 -13.83
CA GLU A 139 16.49 -4.24 -12.85
C GLU A 139 16.43 -5.60 -13.55
N GLU A 140 15.50 -5.79 -14.49
CA GLU A 140 15.32 -7.05 -15.20
C GLU A 140 16.46 -7.34 -16.19
N ARG A 141 16.94 -6.31 -16.92
CA ARG A 141 17.99 -6.46 -17.93
C ARG A 141 19.38 -6.55 -17.35
N GLU A 142 19.68 -5.72 -16.36
CA GLU A 142 21.04 -5.52 -15.86
C GLU A 142 21.22 -6.21 -14.52
N LEU A 143 20.38 -5.93 -13.52
CA LEU A 143 20.54 -6.48 -12.18
C LEU A 143 20.34 -8.00 -12.15
N PHE A 144 19.30 -8.53 -12.81
CA PHE A 144 19.04 -9.97 -12.82
C PHE A 144 20.05 -10.74 -13.66
N ALA A 145 20.53 -10.12 -14.76
CA ALA A 145 21.60 -10.71 -15.56
C ALA A 145 22.91 -10.77 -14.77
N LEU A 146 23.24 -9.70 -14.04
CA LEU A 146 24.39 -9.65 -13.14
C LEU A 146 24.27 -10.71 -12.04
N ALA A 147 23.13 -10.76 -11.34
CA ALA A 147 22.86 -11.75 -10.30
C ALA A 147 23.07 -13.18 -10.80
N ARG A 148 22.54 -13.52 -11.98
CA ARG A 148 22.71 -14.85 -12.58
C ARG A 148 24.17 -15.17 -12.89
N LYS A 149 24.96 -14.18 -13.27
CA LYS A 149 26.37 -14.34 -13.62
C LYS A 149 27.27 -14.54 -12.40
N VAL A 150 27.00 -13.81 -11.31
CA VAL A 150 27.92 -13.73 -10.17
C VAL A 150 27.52 -14.63 -9.00
N ILE A 151 26.22 -14.86 -8.77
CA ILE A 151 25.77 -15.65 -7.61
C ILE A 151 25.90 -17.15 -7.90
N VAL A 152 26.64 -17.83 -7.03
CA VAL A 152 26.89 -19.27 -7.09
C VAL A 152 25.69 -20.08 -6.57
N GLY A 153 25.54 -21.32 -7.04
CA GLY A 153 24.38 -22.18 -6.81
C GLY A 153 23.90 -22.32 -5.36
N GLU A 154 24.80 -22.41 -4.37
CA GLU A 154 24.44 -22.54 -2.95
C GLU A 154 23.84 -21.26 -2.36
N ALA A 155 24.36 -20.10 -2.75
CA ALA A 155 23.83 -18.81 -2.32
C ALA A 155 22.39 -18.58 -2.79
N TRP A 156 22.03 -19.11 -3.97
CA TRP A 156 20.64 -19.09 -4.44
C TRP A 156 19.68 -19.83 -3.52
N PHE A 157 20.09 -20.93 -2.88
CA PHE A 157 19.22 -21.63 -1.92
C PHE A 157 18.98 -20.79 -0.66
N ALA A 158 20.01 -20.10 -0.16
CA ALA A 158 19.87 -19.19 0.97
C ALA A 158 18.89 -18.05 0.65
N ILE A 159 18.99 -17.47 -0.55
CA ILE A 159 18.07 -16.42 -1.03
C ILE A 159 16.63 -16.97 -1.13
N ALA A 160 16.43 -18.14 -1.74
CA ALA A 160 15.10 -18.77 -1.82
C ALA A 160 14.47 -18.95 -0.44
N TYR A 161 15.24 -19.45 0.53
CA TYR A 161 14.76 -19.63 1.89
C TYR A 161 14.36 -18.28 2.53
N GLN A 162 15.20 -17.25 2.37
CA GLN A 162 14.92 -15.91 2.88
C GLN A 162 13.66 -15.30 2.25
N PHE A 163 13.42 -15.52 0.95
CA PHE A 163 12.21 -15.06 0.27
C PHE A 163 10.95 -15.72 0.84
N LEU A 164 10.98 -17.05 1.01
CA LEU A 164 9.85 -17.79 1.59
C LEU A 164 9.57 -17.33 3.02
N ALA A 165 10.60 -17.13 3.84
CA ALA A 165 10.46 -16.61 5.20
C ALA A 165 9.90 -15.17 5.20
N HIS A 166 10.33 -14.33 4.27
CA HIS A 166 9.82 -12.97 4.12
C HIS A 166 8.33 -12.97 3.73
N ASP A 167 7.94 -13.84 2.80
CA ASP A 167 6.55 -13.97 2.37
C ASP A 167 5.64 -14.52 3.48
N ALA A 168 6.13 -15.50 4.25
CA ALA A 168 5.43 -16.03 5.41
C ALA A 168 5.15 -14.93 6.45
N ARG A 169 6.18 -14.13 6.80
CA ARG A 169 6.04 -13.00 7.74
C ARG A 169 5.10 -11.93 7.19
N ALA A 170 5.19 -11.61 5.91
CA ALA A 170 4.30 -10.64 5.28
C ALA A 170 2.84 -11.11 5.32
N GLN A 171 2.61 -12.41 5.12
CA GLN A 171 1.29 -13.01 5.20
C GLN A 171 0.73 -13.03 6.62
N GLU A 172 1.56 -13.33 7.63
CA GLU A 172 1.19 -13.26 9.04
C GLU A 172 0.84 -11.83 9.48
N ALA A 173 1.64 -10.84 9.08
CA ALA A 173 1.38 -9.43 9.37
C ALA A 173 0.04 -8.95 8.76
N ARG A 174 -0.32 -9.45 7.58
CA ARG A 174 -1.64 -9.18 6.96
C ARG A 174 -2.78 -9.83 7.74
N ARG A 175 -2.62 -11.08 8.17
CA ARG A 175 -3.61 -11.78 9.01
C ARG A 175 -3.82 -11.10 10.36
N GLY A 176 -2.74 -10.67 11.01
CA GLY A 176 -2.79 -9.95 12.28
C GLY A 176 -3.55 -8.63 12.16
N LYS A 177 -3.38 -7.87 11.07
CA LYS A 177 -4.14 -6.64 10.80
C LYS A 177 -5.62 -6.91 10.48
N ALA A 178 -5.93 -8.01 9.79
CA ALA A 178 -7.29 -8.39 9.45
C ALA A 178 -8.10 -8.91 10.66
N GLN A 179 -7.44 -9.42 11.71
CA GLN A 179 -8.10 -9.91 12.92
C GLN A 179 -8.48 -8.82 13.94
N VAL A 180 -8.13 -7.54 13.73
CA VAL A 180 -8.45 -6.43 14.66
C VAL A 180 -9.76 -5.72 14.32
N LEU A 181 -10.74 -6.43 13.76
CA LEU A 181 -12.14 -5.99 13.88
C LEU A 181 -12.74 -6.78 15.04
N PRO A 182 -13.02 -6.16 16.20
CA PRO A 182 -13.73 -6.84 17.27
C PRO A 182 -15.09 -7.23 16.70
N PHE A 183 -15.31 -8.54 16.55
CA PHE A 183 -16.63 -9.09 16.28
C PHE A 183 -17.46 -8.81 17.54
N VAL A 184 -18.16 -7.67 17.56
CA VAL A 184 -19.22 -7.43 18.53
C VAL A 184 -20.32 -8.43 18.17
N LEU A 185 -20.37 -9.55 18.91
CA LEU A 185 -21.51 -10.45 18.87
C LEU A 185 -22.76 -9.60 19.10
N PRO A 186 -23.77 -9.64 18.20
CA PRO A 186 -25.02 -8.95 18.43
C PRO A 186 -25.60 -9.43 19.77
N VAL A 187 -25.83 -8.49 20.68
CA VAL A 187 -26.56 -8.75 21.92
C VAL A 187 -27.90 -9.38 21.53
N PRO A 188 -28.28 -10.56 22.07
CA PRO A 188 -29.56 -11.16 21.77
C PRO A 188 -30.68 -10.19 22.18
N LEU A 189 -31.46 -9.74 21.20
CA LEU A 189 -32.69 -8.98 21.43
C LEU A 189 -33.66 -9.84 22.27
N PRO A 190 -34.27 -9.29 23.33
CA PRO A 190 -35.28 -10.03 24.09
C PRO A 190 -36.51 -10.25 23.23
N ALA A 191 -36.97 -11.50 23.16
CA ALA A 191 -38.13 -11.90 22.38
C ALA A 191 -39.42 -11.25 22.94
N PRO A 192 -40.32 -10.74 22.08
CA PRO A 192 -41.58 -10.17 22.52
C PRO A 192 -42.59 -11.30 22.76
N GLY A 193 -43.09 -11.40 23.99
CA GLY A 193 -44.23 -12.27 24.29
C GLY A 193 -44.25 -12.80 25.73
N THR A 194 -44.56 -11.95 26.70
CA THR A 194 -45.20 -12.40 27.95
C THR A 194 -46.63 -12.87 27.68
N PRO A 195 -47.15 -13.82 28.46
CA PRO A 195 -48.20 -13.39 29.38
C PRO A 195 -47.95 -13.78 30.84
N ALA A 196 -48.60 -12.99 31.69
CA ALA A 196 -48.49 -12.92 33.14
C ALA A 196 -48.87 -14.21 33.90
N GLY A 197 -48.28 -14.39 35.08
CA GLY A 197 -48.70 -15.40 36.05
C GLY A 197 -47.91 -15.41 37.37
N ALA A 198 -48.31 -14.52 38.28
CA ALA A 198 -48.35 -14.65 39.75
C ALA A 198 -47.14 -15.14 40.58
N ALA A 199 -46.75 -14.26 41.53
CA ALA A 199 -46.28 -14.48 42.92
C ALA A 199 -44.99 -15.33 43.13
N GLU A 200 -44.02 -14.98 43.99
CA GLU A 200 -44.13 -14.59 45.40
C GLU A 200 -42.96 -13.71 45.88
N THR A 201 -43.23 -13.09 47.02
CA THR A 201 -42.52 -12.11 47.86
C THR A 201 -41.27 -12.60 48.60
N ALA A 202 -40.39 -11.62 48.92
CA ALA A 202 -39.50 -11.46 50.11
C ALA A 202 -38.01 -11.30 49.73
N GLY A 203 -37.25 -10.28 50.15
CA GLY A 203 -37.50 -9.07 50.93
C GLY A 203 -36.19 -8.30 51.16
N SER A 204 -36.29 -7.00 51.48
CA SER A 204 -35.37 -6.17 52.30
C SER A 204 -33.91 -5.99 51.85
N ALA A 205 -33.23 -4.83 51.93
CA ALA A 205 -33.52 -3.41 52.17
C ALA A 205 -32.17 -2.65 52.03
N GLY A 206 -32.23 -1.33 51.79
CA GLY A 206 -31.13 -0.37 51.93
C GLY A 206 -30.86 0.45 50.65
N ALA A 207 -31.57 1.56 50.38
CA ALA A 207 -31.36 2.93 50.92
C ALA A 207 -29.93 3.44 50.64
N SER A 208 -29.65 4.56 49.95
CA SER A 208 -30.30 5.89 49.87
C SER A 208 -29.74 6.61 48.61
N ALA A 209 -30.55 7.27 47.76
CA ALA A 209 -31.10 8.64 47.84
C ALA A 209 -30.16 9.73 47.27
N ASP A 210 -30.80 10.68 46.55
CA ASP A 210 -30.36 12.01 46.08
C ASP A 210 -29.52 12.08 44.78
N ASP A 211 -29.82 12.90 43.77
CA ASP A 211 -30.88 13.90 43.57
C ASP A 211 -30.91 14.34 42.08
N ALA A 212 -32.07 14.84 41.66
CA ALA A 212 -32.32 15.85 40.61
C ALA A 212 -31.92 15.62 39.12
N LEU A 213 -32.94 15.26 38.34
CA LEU A 213 -33.21 15.73 36.96
C LEU A 213 -33.62 17.23 36.99
N PRO A 214 -33.53 18.01 35.89
CA PRO A 214 -34.62 17.97 34.92
C PRO A 214 -34.23 18.08 33.44
N ALA A 215 -35.14 17.53 32.64
CA ALA A 215 -35.20 17.56 31.20
C ALA A 215 -35.46 18.96 30.63
N ILE A 216 -34.95 19.24 29.43
CA ILE A 216 -35.64 20.07 28.42
C ILE A 216 -35.45 19.42 27.03
N GLN A 217 -36.59 19.13 26.39
CA GLN A 217 -36.75 18.56 25.05
C GLN A 217 -36.77 19.65 23.94
N PRO A 218 -36.65 19.27 22.65
CA PRO A 218 -36.40 20.18 21.52
C PRO A 218 -37.70 20.64 20.82
N PRO A 219 -37.65 21.61 19.88
CA PRO A 219 -38.67 21.74 18.84
C PRO A 219 -38.08 21.34 17.47
N LEU A 220 -38.57 20.29 16.82
CA LEU A 220 -39.72 20.21 15.91
C LEU A 220 -39.57 21.00 14.59
N ARG A 221 -39.52 20.22 13.49
CA ARG A 221 -39.65 20.62 12.09
C ARG A 221 -40.95 21.38 11.81
N ALA A 222 -40.92 22.27 10.83
CA ALA A 222 -42.01 22.43 9.87
C ALA A 222 -41.44 22.81 8.48
N GLN A 223 -41.87 22.05 7.47
CA GLN A 223 -41.77 22.36 6.05
C GLN A 223 -42.85 23.40 5.68
N ALA A 224 -42.52 24.30 4.76
CA ALA A 224 -43.39 24.80 3.71
C ALA A 224 -42.51 25.43 2.62
#